data_AF-A0A0F8YGS6-F1
#
_entry.id   AF-A0A0F8YGS6-F1
#
_cell.length_a   1.000
_cell.length_b   1.000
_cell.length_c   1.000
_cell.angle_alpha   90.00
_cell.angle_beta   90.00
_cell.angle_gamma   90.00
#
_symmetry.space_group_name_H-M   'P 1'
#
loop_
_entity.id
_entity.type
_entity.pdbx_description
1 polymer ?
#
loop_
_entity_poly.entity_id
_entity_poly.type
_entity_poly.pdbx_seq_one_letter_code
_entity_poly.pdbx_strand_id
1 'polypeptide(L)'
;MAETTQPLLIKRYASRRLYNTETSDYVTLEDIARFIREGREVQIVDLKSGDDLTRQYLLQRQHSYFNWSKEIKDGREENRRNHL
;
A
#
# COMPACT_ATOMS: atom_id res chain seq x y z
N MET A 1 27.96 -12.90 6.81
CA MET A 1 27.16 -13.35 5.66
C MET A 1 25.84 -12.62 5.77
N ALA A 2 25.50 -11.74 4.83
CA ALA A 2 24.21 -11.05 4.87
C ALA A 2 23.13 -12.10 4.60
N GLU A 3 22.29 -12.39 5.58
CA GLU A 3 21.02 -13.08 5.31
C GLU A 3 20.29 -12.23 4.28
N THR A 4 20.20 -12.75 3.06
CA THR A 4 19.33 -12.19 2.02
C THR A 4 17.91 -12.43 2.49
N THR A 5 17.37 -11.52 3.30
CA THR A 5 15.95 -11.52 3.66
C THR A 5 15.18 -11.46 2.36
N GLN A 6 14.57 -12.58 1.98
CA GLN A 6 13.79 -12.62 0.75
C GLN A 6 12.60 -11.66 0.92
N PRO A 7 12.33 -10.81 -0.09
CA PRO A 7 11.22 -9.87 0.00
C PRO A 7 9.90 -10.63 0.11
N LEU A 8 8.98 -10.07 0.90
CA LEU A 8 7.64 -10.61 1.04
C LEU A 8 6.92 -10.54 -0.31
N LEU A 9 6.74 -11.69 -0.95
CA LEU A 9 6.08 -11.76 -2.25
C LEU A 9 4.56 -11.73 -2.07
N ILE A 10 3.94 -10.73 -2.68
CA ILE A 10 2.49 -10.54 -2.76
C ILE A 10 2.04 -10.76 -4.20
N LYS A 11 1.09 -11.66 -4.39
CA LYS A 11 0.52 -11.96 -5.71
C LYS A 11 -0.78 -11.18 -5.92
N ARG A 12 -0.85 -10.41 -7.01
CA ARG A 12 -2.07 -9.75 -7.46
C ARG A 12 -2.82 -10.64 -8.44
N TYR A 13 -4.10 -10.85 -8.17
CA TYR A 13 -5.04 -11.50 -9.07
C TYR A 13 -5.93 -10.47 -9.77
N ALA A 14 -6.55 -10.87 -10.88
CA ALA A 14 -7.32 -9.99 -11.77
C ALA A 14 -8.41 -9.14 -11.06
N SER A 15 -8.95 -9.64 -9.94
CA SER A 15 -9.96 -8.96 -9.10
C SER A 15 -9.40 -7.89 -8.15
N ARG A 16 -8.16 -7.41 -8.36
CA ARG A 16 -7.39 -6.53 -7.45
C ARG A 16 -7.09 -7.15 -6.08
N ARG A 17 -7.41 -8.43 -5.89
CA ARG A 17 -7.08 -9.20 -4.68
C ARG A 17 -5.58 -9.42 -4.60
N LEU A 18 -5.01 -9.17 -3.43
CA LEU A 18 -3.60 -9.33 -3.10
C LEU A 18 -3.47 -10.47 -2.10
N TYR A 19 -2.53 -11.38 -2.33
CA TYR A 19 -2.31 -12.54 -1.46
C TYR A 19 -0.87 -12.63 -1.01
N ASN A 20 -0.69 -12.89 0.27
CA ASN A 20 0.60 -13.19 0.87
C ASN A 20 1.03 -14.60 0.45
N THR A 21 2.23 -14.76 -0.08
CA THR A 21 2.73 -16.09 -0.45
C THR A 21 3.29 -16.89 0.72
N GLU A 22 3.61 -16.26 1.84
CA GLU A 22 4.10 -16.92 3.06
C GLU A 22 2.95 -17.45 3.92
N THR A 23 1.88 -16.65 4.08
CA THR A 23 0.73 -17.04 4.91
C THR A 23 -0.44 -17.59 4.07
N SER A 24 -0.40 -17.42 2.75
CA SER A 24 -1.48 -17.79 1.83
C SER A 24 -2.80 -17.04 2.06
N ASP A 25 -2.75 -15.90 2.77
CA ASP A 25 -3.94 -15.12 3.11
C ASP A 25 -4.11 -13.87 2.25
N TYR A 26 -5.31 -13.31 2.32
CA TYR A 26 -5.64 -12.01 1.76
C TYR A 26 -4.88 -10.89 2.49
N VAL A 27 -4.36 -9.95 1.70
CA VAL A 27 -3.61 -8.79 2.21
C VAL A 27 -4.25 -7.52 1.72
N THR A 28 -4.39 -6.53 2.60
CA THR A 28 -4.88 -5.21 2.21
C THR A 28 -3.73 -4.27 1.84
N LEU A 29 -4.08 -3.14 1.23
CA LEU A 29 -3.15 -2.03 1.02
C LEU A 29 -2.58 -1.46 2.32
N GLU A 30 -3.32 -1.60 3.42
CA GLU A 30 -2.88 -1.14 4.74
C GLU A 30 -1.84 -2.08 5.35
N ASP A 31 -2.04 -3.39 5.22
CA ASP A 31 -1.07 -4.39 5.70
C ASP A 31 0.25 -4.27 4.94
N ILE A 32 0.22 -4.04 3.62
CA ILE A 32 1.41 -3.77 2.83
C ILE A 32 2.16 -2.54 3.36
N ALA A 33 1.43 -1.46 3.65
CA ALA A 33 2.02 -0.26 4.24
C ALA A 33 2.61 -0.53 5.63
N ARG A 34 1.98 -1.40 6.43
CA ARG A 34 2.49 -1.82 7.73
C ARG A 34 3.81 -2.58 7.58
N PHE A 35 3.89 -3.57 6.69
CA PHE A 35 5.13 -4.33 6.44
C PHE A 35 6.29 -3.42 6.03
N ILE A 36 6.05 -2.48 5.11
CA ILE A 36 7.07 -1.52 4.69
C ILE A 36 7.52 -0.63 5.86
N ARG A 37 6.58 -0.18 6.71
CA ARG A 37 6.90 0.63 7.89
C ARG A 37 7.67 -0.14 8.96
N GLU A 38 7.46 -1.45 9.05
CA GLU A 38 8.22 -2.36 9.91
C GLU A 38 9.62 -2.66 9.35
N GLY A 39 9.99 -2.09 8.20
CA GLY A 39 11.28 -2.28 7.55
C GLY A 39 11.35 -3.55 6.70
N ARG A 40 10.22 -4.21 6.45
CA ARG A 40 10.15 -5.40 5.61
C ARG A 40 10.06 -5.02 4.13
N GLU A 41 10.92 -5.63 3.31
CA GLU A 41 10.83 -5.50 1.87
C GLU A 41 9.63 -6.28 1.34
N VAL A 42 8.85 -5.64 0.45
CA VAL A 42 7.65 -6.22 -0.16
C VAL A 42 7.79 -6.15 -1.67
N GLN A 43 7.49 -7.25 -2.35
CA GLN A 43 7.43 -7.32 -3.81
C GLN A 43 6.02 -7.71 -4.24
N ILE A 44 5.43 -6.95 -5.17
CA ILE A 44 4.08 -7.20 -5.67
C ILE A 44 4.14 -7.59 -7.14
N VAL A 45 3.67 -8.78 -7.48
CA VAL A 45 3.69 -9.31 -8.85
C VAL A 45 2.28 -9.59 -9.35
N ASP A 46 1.96 -9.15 -10.56
CA ASP A 46 0.71 -9.52 -11.24
C ASP A 46 0.79 -10.96 -11.76
N LEU A 47 -0.16 -11.80 -11.39
CA LEU A 47 -0.15 -13.21 -11.83
C LEU A 47 -0.54 -13.40 -13.29
N LYS A 48 -1.23 -12.43 -13.90
CA LYS A 48 -1.67 -12.53 -15.29
C LYS A 48 -0.57 -12.09 -16.24
N SER A 49 0.13 -11.00 -15.95
CA SER A 49 1.20 -10.47 -16.80
C SER A 49 2.61 -10.80 -16.33
N GLY A 50 2.80 -11.11 -15.04
CA GLY A 50 4.13 -11.24 -14.43
C GLY A 50 4.79 -9.91 -14.09
N ASP A 51 4.09 -8.78 -14.28
CA ASP A 51 4.66 -7.46 -14.05
C ASP A 51 4.92 -7.19 -12.57
N ASP A 52 6.05 -6.52 -12.29
CA ASP A 52 6.34 -5.98 -10.97
C ASP A 52 5.57 -4.68 -10.76
N LEU A 53 4.58 -4.74 -9.87
CA LEU A 53 3.69 -3.63 -9.52
C LEU A 53 4.11 -2.92 -8.23
N THR A 54 5.24 -3.30 -7.61
CA THR A 54 5.69 -2.79 -6.31
C THR A 54 5.73 -1.27 -6.30
N ARG A 55 6.38 -0.66 -7.29
CA ARG A 55 6.52 0.80 -7.38
C ARG A 55 5.17 1.50 -7.58
N GLN A 56 4.30 0.95 -8.42
CA GLN A 56 2.98 1.53 -8.68
C GLN A 56 2.13 1.57 -7.41
N TYR A 57 2.14 0.49 -6.64
CA TYR A 57 1.39 0.39 -5.39
C TYR A 57 1.95 1.32 -4.31
N LEU A 58 3.27 1.44 -4.20
CA LEU A 58 3.92 2.39 -3.29
C LEU A 58 3.49 3.84 -3.59
N LEU A 59 3.49 4.23 -4.88
CA LEU A 59 3.07 5.56 -5.31
C LEU A 59 1.58 5.80 -5.05
N GLN A 60 0.73 4.79 -5.30
CA GLN A 60 -0.71 4.90 -5.04
C GLN A 60 -1.01 5.17 -3.55
N ARG A 61 -0.28 4.53 -2.63
CA ARG A 61 -0.41 4.82 -1.19
C ARG A 61 -0.05 6.27 -0.88
N GLN A 62 1.06 6.77 -1.44
CA GLN A 62 1.47 8.15 -1.24
C GLN A 62 0.40 9.14 -1.73
N HIS A 63 -0.20 8.88 -2.89
CA HIS A 63 -1.27 9.71 -3.42
C HIS A 63 -2.52 9.69 -2.53
N SER A 64 -2.93 8.53 -2.02
CA SER A 64 -4.06 8.41 -1.10
C SER A 64 -3.83 9.12 0.24
N TYR A 65 -2.64 8.99 0.84
CA TYR A 65 -2.30 9.72 2.08
C TYR A 65 -2.25 11.24 1.87
N PHE A 66 -1.70 11.67 0.73
CA PHE A 66 -1.63 13.08 0.37
C PHE A 66 -3.01 13.70 0.24
N ASN A 67 -3.93 13.07 -0.51
CA ASN A 67 -5.29 13.59 -0.71
C ASN A 67 -6.11 13.59 0.59
N TRP A 68 -6.02 12.53 1.40
CA TRP A 68 -6.70 12.48 2.70
C TRP A 68 -6.24 13.61 3.63
N SER A 69 -4.94 13.94 3.62
CA SER A 69 -4.41 15.05 4.42
C SER A 69 -4.86 16.43 3.93
N LYS A 70 -5.12 16.58 2.64
CA LYS A 70 -5.69 17.79 2.03
C LYS A 70 -7.15 17.97 2.41
N GLU A 71 -7.97 16.95 2.21
CA GLU A 71 -9.39 16.96 2.56
C GLU A 71 -9.64 17.28 4.04
N ILE A 72 -8.82 16.73 4.96
CA ILE A 72 -8.92 17.04 6.38
C ILE A 72 -8.57 18.50 6.70
N LYS A 73 -7.56 19.06 6.04
CA LYS A 73 -7.17 20.46 6.24
C LYS A 73 -8.25 21.40 5.69
N ASP A 74 -8.73 21.13 4.49
CA ASP A 74 -9.76 21.93 3.82
C ASP A 74 -11.09 21.88 4.61
N GLY A 75 -11.51 20.69 5.07
CA GLY A 75 -12.72 20.52 5.89
C GLY A 75 -12.63 21.17 7.28
N ARG A 76 -11.44 21.21 7.90
CA ARG A 76 -11.23 21.95 9.17
C ARG A 76 -11.25 23.46 8.97
N GLU A 77 -10.78 23.96 7.84
CA GLU A 77 -10.87 25.39 7.51
C GLU A 77 -12.30 25.82 7.22
N GLU A 78 -13.06 25.01 6.48
CA GLU A 78 -14.47 25.28 6.17
C GLU A 78 -15.35 25.28 7.43
N ASN A 79 -15.16 24.31 8.34
CA ASN A 79 -15.88 24.29 9.62
C ASN A 79 -15.54 25.50 10.52
N ARG A 80 -14.33 26.07 10.41
CA ARG A 80 -13.95 27.31 11.13
C ARG A 80 -14.60 28.55 10.52
N ARG A 81 -14.81 28.59 9.20
CA ARG A 81 -15.48 29.71 8.52
C ARG A 81 -17.00 29.74 8.77
N ASN A 82 -17.64 28.58 8.93
CA ASN A 82 -19.09 28.49 9.14
C ASN A 82 -19.54 28.69 10.60
N HIS A 83 -18.60 28.82 11.55
CA HIS A 83 -18.89 29.03 12.97
C HIS A 83 -18.51 30.44 13.47
N LEU A 84 -18.36 31.39 12.53
CA LEU A 84 -18.19 32.83 12.74
C LEU A 84 -19.30 33.57 11.97
#